data_AF-A0A945AKY5-F1
#
_entry.id   AF-A0A945AKY5-F1
#
_cell.length_a   1.000
_cell.length_b   1.000
_cell.length_c   1.000
_cell.angle_alpha   90.00
_cell.angle_beta   90.00
_cell.angle_gamma   90.00
#
_symmetry.space_group_name_H-M   'P 1'
#
loop_
_entity.id
_entity.type
_entity.pdbx_description
1 polymer ?
#
loop_
_entity_poly.entity_id
_entity_poly.type
_entity_poly.pdbx_seq_one_letter_code
_entity_poly.pdbx_strand_id
1 'polypeptide(L)'
;MDLLKKLVMAFFVSFAMLAVAPSAMAAGKTENQTQAEVVQSLTDTVTASEEALAAMKSSADKETVMALIKKTKQTAKTIQSSVVLAQRDRALNRVAKARGAYKKGQTEKAIALMEEAVQRFKDVEAQYHNF
;
A
#
# COMPACT_ATOMS: atom_id res chain seq x y z
N MET A 1 13.25 21.74 -0.55
CA MET A 1 13.36 20.72 0.53
C MET A 1 12.59 21.10 1.79
N ASP A 2 12.38 22.39 2.07
CA ASP A 2 11.61 22.82 3.24
C ASP A 2 10.09 22.68 3.04
N LEU A 3 9.58 22.94 1.82
CA LEU A 3 8.15 22.80 1.51
C LEU A 3 7.65 21.35 1.60
N LEU A 4 8.42 20.38 1.12
CA LEU A 4 8.06 18.96 1.14
C LEU A 4 8.06 18.40 2.58
N LYS A 5 9.03 18.82 3.41
CA LYS A 5 9.07 18.47 4.83
C LYS A 5 7.92 19.11 5.61
N LYS A 6 7.53 20.34 5.25
CA LYS A 6 6.36 21.03 5.81
C LYS A 6 5.04 20.41 5.39
N LEU A 7 4.94 19.88 4.16
CA LEU A 7 3.74 19.20 3.68
C LEU A 7 3.54 17.84 4.36
N VAL A 8 4.63 17.11 4.62
CA VAL A 8 4.62 15.84 5.38
C VAL A 8 4.32 16.07 6.87
N MET A 9 4.77 17.17 7.46
CA MET A 9 4.49 17.52 8.86
C MET A 9 3.09 18.15 9.06
N ALA A 10 2.51 18.80 8.05
CA ALA A 10 1.18 19.42 8.16
C ALA A 10 0.01 18.42 7.98
N PHE A 11 0.25 17.23 7.44
CA PHE A 11 -0.78 16.20 7.31
C PHE A 11 -0.97 15.30 8.55
N PHE A 12 -0.33 15.66 9.68
CA PHE A 12 -0.37 14.89 10.92
C PHE A 12 -1.61 15.15 11.81
N VAL A 13 -2.54 16.02 11.42
CA VAL A 13 -3.75 16.31 12.21
C VAL A 13 -4.95 16.50 11.30
N SER A 14 -5.66 15.41 10.97
CA SER A 14 -7.13 15.37 10.82
C SER A 14 -7.57 14.08 10.16
N PHE A 15 -7.81 13.02 10.94
CA PHE A 15 -8.84 12.02 10.65
C PHE A 15 -9.23 11.34 11.97
N ALA A 16 -9.74 12.15 12.90
CA ALA A 16 -10.40 11.67 14.09
C ALA A 16 -11.74 12.40 14.21
N MET A 17 -12.69 12.05 13.34
CA MET A 17 -14.16 12.06 13.56
C MET A 17 -14.84 11.47 12.31
N LEU A 18 -14.76 10.14 12.13
CA LEU A 18 -15.84 9.42 11.45
C LEU A 18 -16.60 8.69 12.55
N ALA A 19 -17.69 9.32 12.99
CA ALA A 19 -18.63 8.78 13.94
C ALA A 19 -19.29 7.52 13.35
N VAL A 20 -18.79 6.36 13.78
CA VAL A 20 -19.54 5.10 13.87
C VAL A 20 -20.27 5.17 15.22
N ALA A 21 -21.57 4.95 15.42
CA ALA A 21 -22.67 4.34 14.66
C ALA A 21 -24.03 4.81 15.28
N PRO A 22 -25.20 4.28 14.87
CA PRO A 22 -25.64 3.05 15.52
C PRO A 22 -26.27 1.99 14.59
N SER A 23 -25.93 0.73 14.93
CA SER A 23 -26.64 -0.54 14.73
C SER A 23 -27.94 -0.58 13.92
N ALA A 24 -27.92 -1.30 12.80
CA ALA A 24 -29.09 -2.00 12.27
C ALA A 24 -28.71 -3.46 11.99
N MET A 25 -29.51 -4.35 12.55
CA MET A 25 -29.38 -5.80 12.56
C MET A 25 -29.59 -6.39 11.15
N ALA A 26 -28.78 -7.36 10.73
CA ALA A 26 -29.20 -8.52 9.92
C ALA A 26 -28.02 -9.43 9.58
N ALA A 27 -28.21 -10.74 9.75
CA ALA A 27 -27.33 -11.75 9.19
C ALA A 27 -27.40 -11.73 7.66
N GLY A 28 -26.27 -11.57 6.97
CA GLY A 28 -26.16 -11.79 5.52
C GLY A 28 -25.33 -10.73 4.80
N LYS A 29 -24.20 -11.16 4.22
CA LYS A 29 -23.28 -10.41 3.35
C LYS A 29 -22.65 -9.15 3.95
N THR A 30 -21.37 -9.28 4.30
CA THR A 30 -20.43 -8.15 4.29
C THR A 30 -20.63 -7.39 2.97
N GLU A 31 -21.01 -6.11 3.02
CA GLU A 31 -20.99 -5.27 1.82
C GLU A 31 -19.56 -5.29 1.29
N ASN A 32 -19.36 -5.91 0.12
CA ASN A 32 -18.09 -5.84 -0.59
C ASN A 32 -17.85 -4.36 -0.94
N GLN A 33 -16.58 -3.94 -0.94
CA GLN A 33 -16.20 -2.61 -1.43
C GLN A 33 -16.91 -2.27 -2.75
N THR A 34 -17.40 -1.04 -2.84
CA THR A 34 -17.86 -0.46 -4.09
C THR A 34 -16.71 -0.37 -5.09
N GLN A 35 -17.02 -0.26 -6.39
CA GLN A 35 -15.97 -0.13 -7.41
C GLN A 35 -15.04 1.06 -7.15
N ALA A 36 -15.60 2.20 -6.70
CA ALA A 36 -14.83 3.39 -6.36
C ALA A 36 -13.88 3.15 -5.17
N GLU A 37 -14.31 2.43 -4.13
CA GLU A 37 -13.46 2.08 -2.98
C GLU A 37 -12.35 1.09 -3.34
N VAL A 38 -12.60 0.18 -4.29
CA VAL A 38 -11.56 -0.71 -4.83
C VAL A 38 -10.52 0.10 -5.60
N VAL A 39 -10.93 1.03 -6.47
CA VAL A 39 -10.01 1.93 -7.18
C VAL A 39 -9.18 2.72 -6.18
N GLN A 40 -9.81 3.34 -5.17
CA GLN A 40 -9.08 4.07 -4.14
C GLN A 40 -8.07 3.18 -3.42
N SER A 41 -8.44 1.95 -3.06
CA SER A 41 -7.52 1.01 -2.39
C SER A 41 -6.35 0.60 -3.28
N LEU A 42 -6.55 0.51 -4.59
CA LEU A 42 -5.48 0.25 -5.56
C LEU A 42 -4.52 1.43 -5.65
N THR A 43 -5.05 2.64 -5.81
CA THR A 43 -4.26 3.87 -5.84
C THR A 43 -3.48 4.06 -4.54
N ASP A 44 -4.11 3.89 -3.39
CA ASP A 44 -3.46 3.96 -2.07
C ASP A 44 -2.33 2.93 -1.93
N THR A 45 -2.51 1.74 -2.50
CA THR A 45 -1.49 0.68 -2.50
C THR A 45 -0.29 1.06 -3.37
N VAL A 46 -0.54 1.61 -4.56
CA VAL A 46 0.53 2.12 -5.43
C VAL A 46 1.30 3.23 -4.72
N THR A 47 0.61 4.24 -4.17
CA THR A 47 1.25 5.33 -3.43
C THR A 47 2.07 4.82 -2.25
N ALA A 48 1.53 3.95 -1.41
CA ALA A 48 2.27 3.38 -0.27
C ALA A 48 3.51 2.59 -0.72
N SER A 49 3.42 1.88 -1.85
CA SER A 49 4.55 1.13 -2.41
C SER A 49 5.65 2.05 -2.95
N GLU A 50 5.28 3.18 -3.58
CA GLU A 50 6.22 4.20 -4.05
C GLU A 50 6.89 4.95 -2.89
N GLU A 51 6.14 5.28 -1.83
CA GLU A 51 6.69 5.86 -0.59
C GLU A 51 7.76 4.94 0.02
N ALA A 52 7.47 3.64 0.13
CA ALA A 52 8.41 2.66 0.65
C ALA A 52 9.66 2.53 -0.23
N LEU A 53 9.51 2.54 -1.56
CA LEU A 53 10.63 2.52 -2.49
C LEU A 53 11.48 3.79 -2.39
N ALA A 54 10.85 4.96 -2.32
CA ALA A 54 11.53 6.24 -2.17
C ALA A 54 12.34 6.29 -0.88
N ALA A 55 11.77 5.79 0.23
CA ALA A 55 12.45 5.71 1.52
C ALA A 55 13.67 4.75 1.48
N MET A 56 13.59 3.64 0.75
CA MET A 56 14.75 2.77 0.52
C MET A 56 15.85 3.49 -0.26
N LYS A 57 15.50 4.21 -1.32
CA LYS A 57 16.45 4.92 -2.19
C LYS A 57 17.09 6.14 -1.52
N SER A 58 16.35 6.84 -0.66
CA SER A 58 16.87 7.98 0.09
C SER A 58 17.71 7.59 1.30
N SER A 59 17.94 6.29 1.52
CA SER A 59 18.62 5.77 2.70
C SER A 59 17.99 6.28 4.01
N ALA A 60 16.65 6.36 4.04
CA ALA A 60 15.92 6.66 5.27
C ALA A 60 16.24 5.63 6.35
N ASP A 61 15.95 5.98 7.60
CA ASP A 61 16.22 5.09 8.72
C ASP A 61 15.47 3.75 8.57
N LYS A 62 16.09 2.69 9.07
CA LYS A 62 15.63 1.32 8.92
C LYS A 62 14.20 1.13 9.46
N GLU A 63 13.83 1.84 10.52
CA GLU A 63 12.53 1.73 11.14
C GLU A 63 11.43 2.31 10.24
N THR A 64 11.66 3.52 9.71
CA THR A 64 10.79 4.19 8.74
C THR A 64 10.58 3.33 7.50
N VAL A 65 11.65 2.81 6.89
CA VAL A 65 11.53 1.95 5.71
C VAL A 65 10.70 0.70 6.03
N MET A 66 10.94 0.07 7.17
CA MET A 66 10.21 -1.13 7.58
C MET A 66 8.74 -0.85 7.92
N ALA A 67 8.42 0.32 8.46
CA ALA A 67 7.06 0.78 8.69
C ALA A 67 6.31 1.02 7.37
N LEU A 68 6.94 1.65 6.37
CA LEU A 68 6.35 1.88 5.06
C LEU A 68 6.12 0.58 4.28
N ILE A 69 7.04 -0.38 4.34
CA ILE A 69 6.83 -1.72 3.78
C ILE A 69 5.65 -2.42 4.46
N LYS A 70 5.50 -2.27 5.78
CA LYS A 70 4.36 -2.84 6.53
C LYS A 70 3.06 -2.17 6.10
N LYS A 71 3.03 -0.83 5.98
CA LYS A 71 1.90 -0.04 5.48
C LYS A 71 1.46 -0.55 4.11
N THR A 72 2.40 -0.65 3.16
CA THR A 72 2.13 -1.20 1.81
C THR A 72 1.41 -2.55 1.86
N LYS A 73 1.89 -3.48 2.72
CA LYS A 73 1.26 -4.81 2.87
C LYS A 73 -0.13 -4.76 3.49
N GLN A 74 -0.40 -3.79 4.36
CA GLN A 74 -1.72 -3.63 5.01
C GLN A 74 -2.70 -3.00 4.03
N THR A 75 -2.29 -1.94 3.34
CA THR A 75 -3.10 -1.28 2.30
C THR A 75 -3.43 -2.24 1.16
N ALA A 76 -2.46 -3.01 0.66
CA ALA A 76 -2.75 -4.00 -0.38
C ALA A 76 -3.79 -5.06 0.03
N LYS A 77 -3.96 -5.35 1.33
CA LYS A 77 -4.96 -6.31 1.81
C LYS A 77 -6.37 -5.72 1.90
N THR A 78 -6.54 -4.41 1.81
CA THR A 78 -7.87 -3.78 1.81
C THR A 78 -8.56 -3.88 0.46
N ILE A 79 -7.83 -4.19 -0.62
CA ILE A 79 -8.38 -4.40 -1.97
C ILE A 79 -9.29 -5.64 -1.96
N GLN A 80 -10.59 -5.43 -1.98
CA GLN A 80 -11.62 -6.47 -2.02
C GLN A 80 -12.14 -6.70 -3.44
N SER A 81 -11.27 -7.22 -4.32
CA SER A 81 -11.62 -7.58 -5.69
C SER A 81 -11.05 -8.94 -6.06
N SER A 82 -11.95 -9.86 -6.47
CA SER A 82 -11.57 -11.19 -6.96
C SER A 82 -10.84 -11.13 -8.30
N VAL A 83 -11.12 -10.11 -9.12
CA VAL A 83 -10.56 -9.90 -10.46
C VAL A 83 -9.03 -9.79 -10.41
N VAL A 84 -8.52 -9.05 -9.42
CA VAL A 84 -7.09 -8.72 -9.31
C VAL A 84 -6.39 -9.47 -8.18
N LEU A 85 -7.10 -10.34 -7.47
CA LEU A 85 -6.63 -11.07 -6.29
C LEU A 85 -5.29 -11.78 -6.53
N ALA A 86 -5.22 -12.55 -7.62
CA ALA A 86 -4.03 -13.33 -7.95
C ALA A 86 -2.80 -12.45 -8.26
N GLN A 87 -3.00 -11.33 -8.96
CA GLN A 87 -1.88 -10.43 -9.32
C GLN A 87 -1.44 -9.60 -8.11
N ARG A 88 -2.39 -9.13 -7.30
CA ARG A 88 -2.14 -8.48 -6.02
C ARG A 88 -1.30 -9.37 -5.09
N ASP A 89 -1.62 -10.66 -5.00
CA ASP A 89 -0.87 -11.60 -4.16
C ASP A 89 0.57 -11.84 -4.69
N ARG A 90 0.75 -11.84 -6.01
CA ARG A 90 2.09 -11.88 -6.64
C ARG A 90 2.89 -10.61 -6.33
N ALA A 91 2.27 -9.44 -6.36
CA ALA A 91 2.90 -8.17 -5.97
C ALA A 91 3.28 -8.18 -4.47
N LEU A 92 2.37 -8.61 -3.59
CA LEU A 92 2.61 -8.77 -2.16
C LEU A 92 3.78 -9.71 -1.85
N ASN A 93 3.96 -10.78 -2.62
CA ASN A 93 5.11 -11.67 -2.48
C ASN A 93 6.43 -10.93 -2.76
N ARG A 94 6.46 -10.03 -3.75
CA ARG A 94 7.64 -9.18 -4.02
C ARG A 94 7.92 -8.23 -2.87
N VAL A 95 6.90 -7.57 -2.31
CA VAL A 95 7.05 -6.74 -1.10
C VAL A 95 7.60 -7.56 0.08
N ALA A 96 7.12 -8.79 0.27
CA ALA A 96 7.60 -9.67 1.33
C ALA A 96 9.08 -10.05 1.14
N LYS A 97 9.50 -10.33 -0.09
CA LYS A 97 10.91 -10.60 -0.43
C LYS A 97 11.78 -9.36 -0.24
N ALA A 98 11.31 -8.18 -0.67
CA ALA A 98 11.99 -6.90 -0.46
C ALA A 98 12.23 -6.64 1.04
N ARG A 99 11.21 -6.85 1.88
CA ARG A 99 11.34 -6.80 3.34
C ARG A 99 12.42 -7.74 3.87
N GLY A 100 12.44 -8.98 3.37
CA GLY A 100 13.42 -9.99 3.77
C GLY A 100 14.85 -9.60 3.40
N ALA A 101 15.06 -9.09 2.18
CA ALA A 101 16.35 -8.59 1.71
C ALA A 101 16.82 -7.38 2.53
N TYR A 102 15.93 -6.40 2.76
CA TYR A 102 16.24 -5.19 3.53
C TYR A 102 16.63 -5.50 4.97
N LYS A 103 15.93 -6.44 5.63
CA LYS A 103 16.30 -6.90 6.99
C LYS A 103 17.72 -7.47 7.05
N LYS A 104 18.18 -8.11 5.98
CA LYS A 104 19.51 -8.73 5.85
C LYS A 104 20.59 -7.72 5.40
N GLY A 105 20.26 -6.43 5.27
CA GLY A 105 21.19 -5.42 4.76
C GLY A 105 21.43 -5.48 3.25
N GLN A 106 20.67 -6.28 2.51
CA GLN A 106 20.78 -6.40 1.05
C GLN A 106 19.97 -5.30 0.36
N THR A 107 20.36 -4.03 0.57
CA THR A 107 19.57 -2.85 0.18
C THR A 107 19.30 -2.77 -1.33
N GLU A 108 20.31 -2.99 -2.17
CA GLU A 108 20.14 -2.96 -3.64
C GLU A 108 19.14 -4.01 -4.12
N LYS A 109 19.24 -5.23 -3.57
CA LYS A 109 18.29 -6.31 -3.86
C LYS A 109 16.88 -5.97 -3.35
N ALA A 110 16.77 -5.33 -2.20
CA ALA A 110 15.49 -4.88 -1.66
C ALA A 110 14.85 -3.82 -2.56
N ILE A 111 15.64 -2.86 -3.06
CA ILE A 111 15.20 -1.82 -4.00
C ILE A 111 14.68 -2.47 -5.29
N ALA A 112 15.46 -3.35 -5.93
CA ALA A 112 15.04 -4.02 -7.15
C ALA A 112 13.73 -4.81 -6.98
N LEU A 113 13.61 -5.56 -5.87
CA LEU A 113 12.38 -6.28 -5.53
C LEU A 113 11.19 -5.36 -5.26
N MET A 114 11.44 -4.17 -4.71
CA MET A 114 10.40 -3.19 -4.43
C MET A 114 9.98 -2.44 -5.71
N GLU A 115 10.90 -2.16 -6.63
CA GLU A 115 10.58 -1.65 -7.98
C GLU A 115 9.67 -2.63 -8.75
N GLU A 116 10.02 -3.93 -8.73
CA GLU A 116 9.16 -4.97 -9.28
C GLU A 116 7.77 -4.99 -8.61
N ALA A 117 7.69 -4.74 -7.30
CA ALA A 117 6.42 -4.70 -6.58
C ALA A 117 5.57 -3.50 -6.99
N VAL A 118 6.16 -2.30 -7.07
CA VAL A 118 5.49 -1.07 -7.52
C VAL A 118 4.93 -1.25 -8.93
N GLN A 119 5.75 -1.75 -9.86
CA GLN A 119 5.29 -2.00 -11.22
C GLN A 119 4.11 -2.97 -11.25
N ARG A 120 4.18 -4.07 -10.49
CA ARG A 120 3.07 -5.02 -10.42
C ARG A 120 1.80 -4.43 -9.82
N PHE A 121 1.89 -3.53 -8.84
CA PHE A 121 0.69 -2.86 -8.32
C PHE A 121 0.07 -1.91 -9.34
N LYS A 122 0.88 -1.23 -10.16
CA LYS A 122 0.39 -0.44 -11.30
C LYS A 122 -0.28 -1.33 -12.35
N ASP A 123 0.29 -2.51 -12.63
CA ASP A 123 -0.32 -3.48 -13.54
C ASP A 123 -1.66 -4.02 -13.00
N VAL A 124 -1.78 -4.22 -11.67
CA VAL A 124 -3.02 -4.62 -10.99
C VAL A 124 -4.08 -3.53 -11.11
N GLU A 125 -3.71 -2.27 -10.88
CA GLU A 125 -4.60 -1.12 -11.05
C GLU A 125 -5.09 -1.02 -12.52
N ALA A 126 -4.17 -1.11 -13.48
CA ALA A 126 -4.51 -1.13 -14.90
C ALA A 126 -5.41 -2.31 -15.27
N GLN A 127 -5.16 -3.51 -14.73
CA GLN A 127 -6.02 -4.67 -14.97
C GLN A 127 -7.44 -4.42 -14.46
N TYR A 128 -7.60 -3.78 -13.30
CA TYR A 128 -8.91 -3.47 -12.75
C TYR A 128 -9.67 -2.44 -13.59
N HIS A 129 -8.99 -1.43 -14.13
CA HIS A 129 -9.61 -0.44 -15.01
C HIS A 129 -10.01 -0.97 -16.39
N ASN A 130 -9.41 -2.07 -16.84
CA ASN A 130 -9.71 -2.70 -18.14
C ASN A 130 -10.67 -3.91 -18.02
N PHE A 131 -11.16 -4.21 -16.82
CA PHE A 131 -12.15 -5.25 -16.55
C PHE A 131 -13.57 -4.70 -16.64
#